data_AF-A0A9D7EHZ6-F1
#
_entry.id   AF-A0A9D7EHZ6-F1
#
_cell.length_a   1.000
_cell.length_b   1.000
_cell.length_c   1.000
_cell.angle_alpha   90.00
_cell.angle_beta   90.00
_cell.angle_gamma   90.00
#
_symmetry.space_group_name_H-M   'P 1'
#
loop_
_entity.id
_entity.type
_entity.pdbx_description
1 polymer ?
#
loop_
_entity_poly.entity_id
_entity_poly.type
_entity_poly.pdbx_seq_one_letter_code
_entity_poly.pdbx_strand_id
1 'polypeptide(L)'
;MRGILDGSALPSYKELARYVFYTATGEEFDEKAVKAEKHFIGESANYQVFLYYESDIKKLKNLAFTLDMAKALPTLKKRKRRLVFAPTKYLDQEMLDQFSIDFAQLPYEIYELTR
;
A
#
# COMPACT_ATOMS: atom_id res chain seq x y z
N MET A 1 -16.38 3.47 18.26
CA MET A 1 -15.03 3.46 17.66
C MET A 1 -14.75 4.88 17.19
N ARG A 2 -13.79 5.56 17.82
CA ARG A 2 -13.33 6.89 17.37
C ARG A 2 -12.56 6.68 16.06
N GLY A 3 -12.96 7.40 15.01
CA GLY A 3 -12.32 7.30 13.70
C GLY A 3 -10.84 7.62 13.81
N ILE A 4 -10.00 6.82 13.15
CA ILE A 4 -8.58 7.11 12.86
C ILE A 4 -8.43 8.39 12.00
N LEU A 5 -9.55 9.01 11.61
CA LEU A 5 -9.71 9.99 10.56
C LEU A 5 -10.25 11.31 11.15
N ASP A 6 -9.72 11.75 12.29
CA ASP A 6 -10.07 13.06 12.87
C ASP A 6 -9.26 14.15 12.14
N GLY A 7 -10.01 15.02 11.45
CA GLY A 7 -9.54 15.83 10.33
C GLY A 7 -8.44 16.83 10.65
N SER A 8 -7.52 16.95 9.69
CA SER A 8 -6.67 18.11 9.32
C SER A 8 -5.37 17.65 8.63
N ALA A 9 -4.99 16.38 8.81
CA ALA A 9 -3.73 15.83 8.32
C ALA A 9 -3.91 14.45 7.66
N LEU A 10 -3.07 14.18 6.67
CA LEU A 10 -2.90 12.86 6.07
C LEU A 10 -2.50 11.84 7.14
N PRO A 11 -3.05 10.60 7.13
CA PRO A 11 -2.74 9.60 8.15
C PRO A 11 -1.25 9.29 8.19
N SER A 12 -0.73 8.87 9.34
CA SER A 12 0.64 8.36 9.39
C SER A 12 0.76 7.07 8.55
N TYR A 13 1.98 6.75 8.13
CA TYR A 13 2.26 5.53 7.36
C TYR A 13 1.70 4.27 8.05
N LYS A 14 1.82 4.20 9.39
CA LYS A 14 1.35 3.06 10.18
C LYS A 14 -0.16 2.96 10.25
N GLU A 15 -0.85 4.10 10.43
CA GLU A 15 -2.32 4.13 10.47
C GLU A 15 -2.90 3.69 9.14
N LEU A 16 -2.34 4.20 8.03
CA LEU A 16 -2.77 3.79 6.71
C LEU A 16 -2.42 2.33 6.42
N ALA A 17 -1.22 1.88 6.78
CA ALA A 17 -0.80 0.48 6.64
C ALA A 17 -1.75 -0.47 7.35
N ARG A 18 -2.11 -0.16 8.60
CA ARG A 18 -3.07 -0.94 9.39
C ARG A 18 -4.44 -1.00 8.70
N TYR A 19 -4.94 0.15 8.25
CA TYR A 19 -6.23 0.24 7.57
C TYR A 19 -6.25 -0.58 6.27
N VAL A 20 -5.34 -0.31 5.34
CA VAL A 20 -5.33 -0.98 4.02
C VAL A 20 -5.03 -2.48 4.13
N PHE A 21 -4.20 -2.88 5.09
CA PHE A 21 -3.92 -4.29 5.32
C PHE A 21 -5.18 -5.02 5.81
N TYR A 22 -5.85 -4.47 6.82
CA TYR A 22 -7.06 -5.07 7.37
C TYR A 22 -8.20 -5.11 6.34
N THR A 23 -8.41 -4.02 5.60
CA THR A 23 -9.52 -3.97 4.61
C THR A 23 -9.31 -4.91 3.43
N ALA A 24 -8.07 -5.14 3.01
CA ALA A 24 -7.81 -6.00 1.86
C ALA A 24 -7.57 -7.48 2.20
N THR A 25 -7.12 -7.78 3.42
CA THR A 25 -6.83 -9.17 3.83
C THR A 25 -7.84 -9.73 4.83
N GLY A 26 -8.50 -8.86 5.61
CA GLY A 26 -9.32 -9.26 6.76
C GLY A 26 -8.50 -9.81 7.94
N GLU A 27 -7.17 -9.83 7.84
CA GLU A 27 -6.25 -10.39 8.83
C GLU A 27 -5.75 -9.31 9.81
N GLU A 28 -5.30 -9.72 10.99
CA GLU A 28 -4.73 -8.79 11.97
C GLU A 28 -3.40 -8.20 11.48
N PHE A 29 -3.24 -6.89 11.68
CA PHE A 29 -2.03 -6.18 11.29
C PHE A 29 -0.95 -6.30 12.37
N ASP A 30 0.20 -6.87 12.00
CA ASP A 30 1.39 -6.93 12.85
C ASP A 30 2.37 -5.80 12.53
N GLU A 31 2.42 -4.79 13.40
CA GLU A 31 3.36 -3.68 13.29
C GLU A 31 4.84 -4.10 13.29
N LYS A 32 5.17 -5.24 13.90
CA LYS A 32 6.56 -5.74 13.95
C LYS A 32 7.02 -6.32 12.63
N ALA A 33 6.09 -6.73 11.76
CA ALA A 33 6.39 -7.25 10.44
C ALA A 33 6.68 -6.14 9.41
N VAL A 34 6.34 -4.88 9.74
CA VAL A 34 6.48 -3.73 8.84
C VAL A 34 7.96 -3.42 8.60
N LYS A 35 8.31 -3.28 7.32
CA LYS A 35 9.62 -2.85 6.83
C LYS A 35 9.41 -1.66 5.90
N ALA A 36 9.29 -0.47 6.50
CA ALA A 36 9.00 0.78 5.78
C ALA A 36 10.01 1.08 4.66
N GLU A 37 11.30 0.79 4.90
CA GLU A 37 12.37 0.95 3.90
C GLU A 37 12.16 0.11 2.62
N LYS A 38 11.39 -0.98 2.72
CA LYS A 38 11.06 -1.88 1.62
C LYS A 38 9.60 -1.73 1.17
N HIS A 39 8.90 -0.73 1.68
CA HIS A 39 7.46 -0.54 1.51
C HIS A 39 6.61 -1.75 1.93
N PHE A 40 7.16 -2.70 2.69
CA PHE A 40 6.48 -3.93 3.05
C PHE A 40 5.73 -3.74 4.36
N ILE A 41 4.42 -3.97 4.36
CA ILE A 41 3.58 -3.74 5.55
C ILE A 41 3.07 -5.02 6.19
N GLY A 42 3.26 -6.17 5.55
CA GLY A 42 2.89 -7.44 6.13
C GLY A 42 2.66 -8.51 5.08
N GLU A 43 2.34 -9.70 5.57
CA GLU A 43 2.00 -10.84 4.74
C GLU A 43 0.75 -11.49 5.29
N SER A 44 -0.15 -11.82 4.39
CA SER A 44 -1.42 -12.51 4.60
C SER A 44 -1.30 -13.95 4.09
N ALA A 45 -2.31 -14.80 4.30
CA ALA A 45 -2.38 -16.13 3.71
C ALA A 45 -2.11 -16.14 2.18
N ASN A 46 -2.63 -15.14 1.45
CA ASN A 46 -2.57 -15.07 -0.01
C ASN A 46 -1.66 -13.96 -0.55
N TYR A 47 -1.32 -12.97 0.28
CA TYR A 47 -0.67 -11.74 -0.19
C TYR A 47 0.64 -11.41 0.54
N GLN A 48 1.60 -10.88 -0.20
CA GLN A 48 2.65 -10.02 0.35
C GLN A 48 2.23 -8.57 0.09
N VAL A 49 2.04 -7.79 1.14
CA VAL A 49 1.40 -6.47 1.05
C VAL A 49 2.44 -5.36 1.11
N PHE A 50 2.35 -4.45 0.15
CA PHE A 50 3.24 -3.30 0.00
C PHE A 50 2.46 -2.00 -0.02
N LEU A 51 3.00 -0.96 0.62
CA LEU A 51 2.41 0.37 0.70
C LEU A 51 3.43 1.44 0.29
N TYR A 52 3.13 2.09 -0.84
CA TYR A 52 3.79 3.28 -1.34
C TYR A 52 2.95 4.49 -0.95
N TYR A 53 3.36 5.15 0.13
CA TYR A 53 2.63 6.27 0.70
C TYR A 53 3.57 7.22 1.44
N GLU A 54 3.24 8.51 1.35
CA GLU A 54 3.90 9.60 2.04
C GLU A 54 2.84 10.48 2.70
N SER A 55 3.08 10.93 3.93
CA SER A 55 2.17 11.84 4.65
C SER A 55 2.24 13.30 4.17
N ASP A 56 3.08 13.60 3.16
CA ASP A 56 3.14 14.89 2.49
C ASP A 56 2.33 14.86 1.18
N ILE A 57 1.28 15.66 1.09
CA ILE A 57 0.37 15.69 -0.06
C ILE A 57 1.06 16.06 -1.37
N LYS A 58 2.10 16.91 -1.34
CA LYS A 58 2.84 17.30 -2.55
C LYS A 58 3.65 16.13 -3.07
N LYS A 59 4.27 15.35 -2.18
CA LYS A 59 4.98 14.12 -2.55
C LYS A 59 4.01 13.05 -3.01
N LEU A 60 2.90 12.86 -2.29
CA LEU A 60 1.90 11.85 -2.59
C LEU A 60 1.29 12.03 -3.99
N LYS A 61 1.01 13.27 -4.40
CA LYS A 61 0.51 13.59 -5.75
C LYS A 61 1.50 13.26 -6.87
N ASN A 62 2.80 13.29 -6.59
CA ASN A 62 3.85 12.96 -7.55
C ASN A 62 4.33 11.50 -7.43
N LEU A 63 3.84 10.76 -6.43
CA LEU A 63 4.19 9.36 -6.23
C LEU A 63 3.38 8.53 -7.22
N ALA A 64 4.06 7.66 -7.97
CA ALA A 64 3.42 6.70 -8.87
C ALA A 64 4.17 5.38 -8.75
N PHE A 65 3.44 4.27 -8.73
CA PHE A 65 4.05 2.96 -8.80
C PHE A 65 4.57 2.72 -10.22
N THR A 66 5.86 2.47 -10.38
CA THR A 66 6.55 2.35 -11.68
C THR A 66 7.11 0.94 -11.91
N LEU A 67 7.51 0.67 -13.16
CA LEU A 67 8.11 -0.61 -13.53
C LEU A 67 9.39 -0.92 -12.73
N ASP A 68 10.23 0.09 -12.45
CA ASP A 68 11.43 -0.10 -11.63
C ASP A 68 11.08 -0.49 -10.19
N MET A 69 10.03 0.10 -9.62
CA MET A 69 9.53 -0.29 -8.30
C MET A 69 9.03 -1.74 -8.31
N ALA A 70 8.29 -2.16 -9.35
CA ALA A 70 7.82 -3.54 -9.50
C ALA A 70 8.98 -4.54 -9.60
N LYS A 71 10.05 -4.20 -10.34
CA LYS A 71 11.27 -5.02 -10.44
C LYS A 71 12.06 -5.08 -9.13
N ALA A 72 12.02 -4.02 -8.33
CA ALA A 72 12.69 -3.93 -7.04
C ALA A 72 11.94 -4.65 -5.91
N LEU A 73 10.71 -5.12 -6.14
CA LEU A 73 9.96 -5.87 -5.12
C LEU A 73 10.71 -7.14 -4.70
N PRO A 74 10.67 -7.49 -3.41
CA PRO A 74 11.34 -8.69 -2.92
C PRO A 74 10.76 -9.96 -3.55
N THR A 75 11.51 -11.05 -3.46
CA THR A 75 11.14 -12.36 -4.01
C THR A 75 9.74 -12.78 -3.56
N LEU A 76 8.93 -13.17 -4.55
CA LEU A 76 7.57 -13.67 -4.33
C LEU A 76 7.62 -14.99 -3.57
N LYS A 77 6.90 -15.10 -2.46
CA LYS A 77 6.73 -16.39 -1.79
C LYS A 77 5.79 -17.29 -2.59
N LYS A 78 6.06 -18.60 -2.57
CA LYS A 78 5.26 -19.60 -3.30
C LYS A 78 3.77 -19.48 -2.93
N ARG A 79 2.91 -19.53 -3.96
CA ARG A 79 1.43 -19.47 -3.86
C ARG A 79 0.87 -18.14 -3.34
N LYS A 80 1.66 -17.06 -3.30
CA LYS A 80 1.18 -15.71 -2.95
C LYS A 80 1.21 -14.79 -4.16
N ARG A 81 0.39 -13.72 -4.11
CA ARG A 81 0.48 -12.56 -5.00
C ARG A 81 1.02 -11.36 -4.23
N ARG A 82 1.51 -10.35 -4.94
CA ARG A 82 1.96 -9.09 -4.34
C ARG A 82 0.81 -8.11 -4.38
N LEU A 83 0.32 -7.66 -3.23
CA LEU A 83 -0.70 -6.62 -3.18
C LEU A 83 0.00 -5.27 -2.98
N VAL A 84 -0.09 -4.38 -3.96
CA VAL A 84 0.59 -3.08 -3.94
C VAL A 84 -0.43 -1.95 -3.83
N PHE A 85 -0.31 -1.18 -2.76
CA PHE A 85 -1.05 0.05 -2.54
C PHE A 85 -0.23 1.26 -2.96
N ALA A 86 -0.75 2.07 -3.88
CA ALA A 86 -0.15 3.34 -4.28
C ALA A 86 -1.21 4.34 -4.76
N PRO A 87 -0.93 5.65 -4.78
CA PRO A 87 -1.91 6.65 -5.22
C PRO A 87 -2.24 6.52 -6.72
N THR A 88 -1.27 6.10 -7.54
CA THR A 88 -1.45 5.82 -8.97
C THR A 88 -0.38 4.82 -9.46
N LYS A 89 -0.53 4.32 -10.69
CA LYS A 89 0.41 3.41 -11.36
C LYS A 89 0.72 3.88 -12.78
N TYR A 90 1.94 3.60 -13.24
CA TYR A 90 2.38 3.74 -14.63
C TYR A 90 2.60 2.38 -15.32
N LEU A 91 2.09 1.29 -14.73
CA LEU A 91 2.12 -0.04 -15.33
C LEU A 91 0.75 -0.41 -15.91
N ASP A 92 0.77 -1.08 -17.05
CA ASP A 92 -0.42 -1.72 -17.64
C ASP A 92 -0.66 -3.11 -17.03
N GLN A 93 -1.82 -3.69 -17.34
CA GLN A 93 -2.25 -4.96 -16.77
C GLN A 93 -1.27 -6.10 -17.06
N GLU A 94 -0.74 -6.20 -18.28
CA GLU A 94 0.23 -7.23 -18.66
C GLU A 94 1.50 -7.19 -17.80
N MET A 95 1.99 -5.99 -17.50
CA MET A 95 3.15 -5.83 -16.62
C MET A 95 2.82 -6.24 -15.19
N LEU A 96 1.65 -5.85 -14.66
CA LEU A 96 1.23 -6.25 -13.32
C LEU A 96 1.16 -7.78 -13.19
N ASP A 97 0.55 -8.46 -14.15
CA ASP A 97 0.45 -9.92 -14.15
C ASP A 97 1.80 -10.61 -14.29
N GLN A 98 2.73 -10.07 -15.09
CA GLN A 98 4.10 -10.58 -15.20
C GLN A 98 4.82 -10.61 -13.84
N PHE A 99 4.57 -9.62 -12.98
CA PHE A 99 5.14 -9.56 -11.63
C PHE A 99 4.22 -10.15 -10.56
N SER A 100 3.08 -10.76 -10.93
CA SER A 100 2.06 -11.27 -10.00
C SER A 100 1.62 -10.21 -8.98
N ILE A 101 1.43 -8.98 -9.47
CA ILE A 101 1.03 -7.82 -8.68
C ILE A 101 -0.47 -7.58 -8.85
N ASP A 102 -1.17 -7.52 -7.74
CA ASP A 102 -2.49 -6.92 -7.64
C ASP A 102 -2.32 -5.48 -7.18
N PHE A 103 -2.72 -4.53 -8.02
CA PHE A 103 -2.64 -3.12 -7.71
C PHE A 103 -3.95 -2.64 -7.08
N ALA A 104 -3.85 -1.99 -5.93
CA ALA A 104 -4.96 -1.31 -5.28
C ALA A 104 -4.63 0.17 -5.14
N GLN A 105 -5.55 1.03 -5.58
CA GLN A 105 -5.40 2.46 -5.38
C GLN A 105 -5.60 2.80 -3.90
N LEU A 106 -4.87 3.80 -3.39
CA LEU A 106 -5.09 4.29 -2.04
C LEU A 106 -6.53 4.80 -1.87
N PRO A 107 -7.19 4.50 -0.73
CA PRO A 107 -8.57 4.86 -0.48
C PRO A 107 -8.78 6.38 -0.52
N TYR A 108 -9.83 6.84 -1.21
CA TYR A 108 -10.07 8.28 -1.44
C TYR A 108 -10.28 9.07 -0.14
N GLU A 109 -10.73 8.38 0.91
CA GLU A 109 -10.96 8.90 2.27
C GLU A 109 -9.73 9.62 2.85
N ILE A 110 -8.51 9.25 2.42
CA ILE A 110 -7.29 9.95 2.85
C ILE A 110 -7.19 11.38 2.28
N TYR A 111 -7.81 11.65 1.12
CA TYR A 111 -7.77 12.96 0.46
C TYR A 111 -8.88 13.90 0.95
N GLU A 112 -10.02 13.35 1.38
CA GLU A 112 -11.13 14.14 1.95
C GLU A 112 -10.77 14.82 3.27
N LEU A 113 -9.79 14.30 4.01
CA LEU A 113 -9.27 14.87 5.26
C LEU A 113 -8.60 16.25 5.12
N THR A 114 -8.35 16.71 3.89
CA THR A 114 -7.65 17.96 3.59
C THR A 114 -8.53 19.06 3.00
N ARG A 115 -9.87 18.86 3.00
CA ARG A 115 -10.83 19.79 2.41
C ARG A 115 -11.51 20.68 3.44
#